data_AF-X1A3L7-F1
#
_entry.id   AF-X1A3L7-F1
#
_cell.length_a   1.000
_cell.length_b   1.000
_cell.length_c   1.000
_cell.angle_alpha   90.00
_cell.angle_beta   90.00
_cell.angle_gamma   90.00
#
_symmetry.space_group_name_H-M   'P 1'
#
loop_
_entity.id
_entity.type
_entity.pdbx_description
1 polymer ?
#
loop_
_entity_poly.entity_id
_entity_poly.type
_entity_poly.pdbx_seq_one_letter_code
_entity_poly.pdbx_strand_id
1 'polypeptide(L)'
;MSSQPLPDLQREFLETRRLEYLQAYPEYTKLEQRLLSMGGEMVVPRHEPDQDKMLSRGKLWVKDSIKIVTIRGTHGNCHGNVAEIWRHNPERYHIATGWALSEDGLWRQHSWIIDGRTVIETTTYREKYFGFVLTPLEAQQFEAT
;
A
#
# COMPACT_ATOMS: atom_id res chain seq x y z
N MET A 1 -4.13 4.98 -20.94
CA MET A 1 -3.73 3.71 -21.62
C MET A 1 -4.67 2.65 -21.06
N SER A 2 -5.10 1.67 -21.85
CA SER A 2 -6.02 0.65 -21.35
C SER A 2 -5.24 -0.30 -20.46
N SER A 3 -5.67 -0.50 -19.20
CA SER A 3 -5.20 -1.60 -18.37
C SER A 3 -5.41 -2.89 -19.16
N GLN A 4 -4.35 -3.68 -19.36
CA GLN A 4 -4.52 -5.03 -19.89
C GLN A 4 -4.99 -5.93 -18.73
N PRO A 5 -6.01 -6.77 -18.96
CA PRO A 5 -6.46 -7.71 -17.94
C PRO A 5 -5.32 -8.66 -17.57
N LEU A 6 -5.27 -9.06 -16.30
CA LEU A 6 -4.33 -10.08 -15.83
C LEU A 6 -4.47 -11.36 -16.67
N PRO A 7 -3.37 -11.93 -17.19
CA PRO A 7 -3.42 -13.23 -17.88
C PRO A 7 -4.07 -14.30 -17.02
N ASP A 8 -4.86 -15.19 -17.62
CA ASP A 8 -5.68 -16.18 -16.91
C ASP A 8 -4.85 -17.05 -15.94
N LEU A 9 -3.69 -17.54 -16.39
CA LEU A 9 -2.77 -18.33 -15.54
C LEU A 9 -2.27 -17.55 -14.31
N GLN A 10 -2.01 -16.25 -14.47
CA GLN A 10 -1.58 -15.40 -13.36
C GLN A 10 -2.74 -15.17 -12.38
N ARG A 11 -3.96 -14.99 -12.90
CA ARG A 11 -5.17 -14.83 -12.10
C ARG A 11 -5.45 -16.11 -11.29
N GLU A 12 -5.42 -17.28 -11.92
CA GLU A 12 -5.63 -18.58 -11.25
C GLU A 12 -4.60 -18.84 -10.15
N PHE A 13 -3.33 -18.53 -10.43
CA PHE A 13 -2.27 -18.61 -9.43
C PHE A 13 -2.55 -17.71 -8.22
N LEU A 14 -2.92 -16.44 -8.47
CA LEU A 14 -3.21 -15.49 -7.40
C LEU A 14 -4.47 -15.86 -6.61
N GLU A 15 -5.53 -16.34 -7.27
CA GLU A 15 -6.74 -16.87 -6.60
C GLU A 15 -6.39 -18.04 -5.67
N THR A 16 -5.59 -19.00 -6.14
CA THR A 16 -5.18 -20.15 -5.33
C THR A 16 -4.40 -19.68 -4.11
N ARG A 17 -3.40 -18.80 -4.29
CA ARG A 17 -2.63 -18.20 -3.19
C ARG A 17 -3.51 -17.41 -2.22
N ARG A 18 -4.52 -16.72 -2.74
CA ARG A 18 -5.46 -15.94 -1.95
C ARG A 18 -6.32 -16.83 -1.06
N LEU A 19 -6.87 -17.91 -1.62
CA LEU A 19 -7.66 -18.88 -0.88
C LEU A 19 -6.82 -19.57 0.21
N GLU A 20 -5.60 -20.00 -0.12
CA GLU A 20 -4.64 -20.56 0.85
C GLU A 20 -4.37 -19.57 2.00
N TYR A 21 -4.13 -18.30 1.66
CA TYR A 21 -3.82 -17.27 2.65
C TYR A 21 -5.02 -16.94 3.54
N LEU A 22 -6.22 -16.79 2.98
CA LEU A 22 -7.45 -16.54 3.76
C LEU A 22 -7.84 -17.75 4.63
N GLN A 23 -7.53 -18.97 4.20
CA GLN A 23 -7.71 -20.17 5.00
C GLN A 23 -6.76 -20.18 6.21
N ALA A 24 -5.51 -19.76 6.01
CA ALA A 24 -4.51 -19.69 7.08
C ALA A 24 -4.75 -18.50 8.05
N TYR A 25 -5.25 -17.38 7.52
CA TYR A 25 -5.43 -16.10 8.24
C TYR A 25 -6.84 -15.54 8.01
N PRO A 26 -7.89 -16.18 8.56
CA PRO A 26 -9.29 -15.81 8.30
C PRO A 26 -9.63 -14.38 8.74
N GLU A 27 -8.91 -13.84 9.72
CA GLU A 27 -9.03 -12.45 10.17
C GLU A 27 -8.77 -11.42 9.06
N TYR A 28 -7.92 -11.78 8.09
CA TYR A 28 -7.56 -10.94 6.96
C TYR A 28 -8.74 -10.63 6.02
N THR A 29 -9.79 -11.47 6.06
CA THR A 29 -11.01 -11.28 5.28
C THR A 29 -11.60 -9.89 5.47
N LYS A 30 -11.51 -9.31 6.67
CA LYS A 30 -12.03 -7.96 6.95
C LYS A 30 -11.26 -6.88 6.20
N LEU A 31 -9.93 -6.97 6.21
CA LEU A 31 -9.08 -6.04 5.49
C LEU A 31 -9.28 -6.17 3.99
N GLU A 32 -9.35 -7.39 3.48
CA GLU A 32 -9.63 -7.63 2.07
C GLU A 32 -10.96 -7.04 1.62
N GLN A 33 -12.06 -7.34 2.33
CA GLN A 33 -13.37 -6.76 2.04
C GLN A 33 -13.33 -5.24 2.05
N ARG A 34 -12.58 -4.66 3.00
CA ARG A 34 -12.38 -3.21 3.07
C ARG A 34 -11.68 -2.68 1.82
N LEU A 35 -10.56 -3.28 1.41
CA LEU A 35 -9.81 -2.90 0.21
C LEU A 35 -10.67 -3.00 -1.05
N LEU A 36 -11.34 -4.12 -1.26
CA LEU A 36 -12.20 -4.36 -2.42
C LEU A 36 -13.43 -3.44 -2.45
N SER A 37 -13.95 -3.03 -1.28
CA SER A 37 -15.03 -2.03 -1.22
C SER A 37 -14.60 -0.65 -1.75
N MET A 38 -13.29 -0.38 -1.81
CA MET A 38 -12.71 0.83 -2.39
C MET A 38 -12.33 0.65 -3.86
N GLY A 39 -12.69 -0.47 -4.49
CA GLY A 39 -12.41 -0.81 -5.89
C GLY A 39 -11.27 -1.82 -6.04
N GLY A 40 -10.86 -2.06 -7.28
CA GLY A 40 -9.93 -3.14 -7.63
C GLY A 40 -10.63 -4.48 -7.76
N GLU A 41 -9.88 -5.48 -8.22
CA GLU A 41 -10.37 -6.84 -8.48
C GLU A 41 -9.89 -7.83 -7.43
N MET A 42 -8.67 -7.65 -6.92
CA MET A 42 -8.04 -8.63 -6.04
C MET A 42 -6.97 -7.97 -5.16
N VAL A 43 -6.78 -8.57 -3.98
CA VAL A 43 -5.70 -8.23 -3.07
C VAL A 43 -4.61 -9.27 -3.20
N VAL A 44 -3.38 -8.84 -3.52
CA VAL A 44 -2.25 -9.77 -3.65
C VAL A 44 -1.95 -10.38 -2.28
N PRO A 45 -1.95 -11.72 -2.14
CA PRO A 45 -1.79 -12.37 -0.84
C PRO A 45 -0.42 -12.06 -0.23
N ARG A 46 -0.41 -11.41 0.94
CA ARG A 46 0.82 -11.09 1.68
C ARG A 46 0.53 -10.91 3.16
N HIS A 47 1.49 -11.34 3.99
CA HIS A 47 1.41 -11.19 5.44
C HIS A 47 1.30 -9.72 5.87
N GLU A 48 0.26 -9.39 6.60
CA GLU A 48 -0.06 -8.02 7.03
C GLU A 48 -0.25 -7.95 8.55
N PRO A 49 0.82 -7.69 9.32
CA PRO A 49 0.73 -7.63 10.77
C PRO A 49 0.00 -6.38 11.28
N ASP A 50 -0.10 -5.31 10.48
CA ASP A 50 -0.70 -4.04 10.89
C ASP A 50 -2.16 -3.88 10.43
N GLN A 51 -2.86 -4.99 10.12
CA GLN A 51 -4.25 -4.95 9.66
C GLN A 51 -5.20 -4.23 10.63
N ASP A 52 -5.03 -4.42 11.94
CA ASP A 52 -5.87 -3.78 12.96
C ASP A 52 -5.66 -2.26 12.98
N LYS A 53 -4.43 -1.80 12.74
CA LYS A 53 -4.15 -0.37 12.59
C LYS A 53 -4.82 0.16 11.32
N MET A 54 -4.74 -0.55 10.19
CA MET A 54 -5.45 -0.12 8.98
C MET A 54 -6.97 -0.07 9.15
N LEU A 55 -7.56 -1.06 9.81
CA LEU A 55 -8.99 -1.10 10.05
C LEU A 55 -9.47 0.01 11.01
N SER A 56 -8.62 0.42 11.96
CA SER A 56 -8.98 1.44 12.97
C SER A 56 -8.63 2.88 12.56
N ARG A 57 -7.46 3.12 11.97
CA ARG A 57 -6.92 4.46 11.65
C ARG A 57 -6.64 4.67 10.15
N GLY A 58 -7.10 3.74 9.30
CA GLY A 58 -6.89 3.80 7.86
C GLY A 58 -7.50 5.04 7.22
N LYS A 59 -6.77 5.60 6.26
CA LYS A 59 -7.17 6.72 5.41
C LYS A 59 -7.02 6.30 3.95
N LEU A 60 -7.89 6.85 3.10
CA LEU A 60 -7.86 6.65 1.67
C LEU A 60 -7.34 7.92 0.99
N TRP A 61 -6.35 7.75 0.12
CA TRP A 61 -5.87 8.79 -0.79
C TRP A 61 -6.16 8.34 -2.22
N VAL A 62 -6.96 9.13 -2.94
CA VAL A 62 -7.40 8.83 -4.33
C VAL A 62 -6.71 9.79 -5.28
N LYS A 63 -6.15 9.28 -6.37
CA LYS A 63 -5.33 10.06 -7.31
C LYS A 63 -5.97 11.38 -7.76
N ASP A 64 -7.28 11.40 -7.99
CA ASP A 64 -7.99 12.57 -8.50
C ASP A 64 -8.28 13.62 -7.41
N SER A 65 -8.02 13.29 -6.15
CA SER A 65 -8.29 14.15 -4.98
C SER A 65 -7.03 14.60 -4.24
N ILE A 66 -5.86 14.13 -4.65
CA ILE A 66 -4.58 14.44 -3.99
C ILE A 66 -3.48 14.74 -5.01
N LYS A 67 -2.46 15.50 -4.58
CA LYS A 67 -1.26 15.66 -5.37
C LYS A 67 -0.38 14.42 -5.19
N ILE A 68 0.00 13.78 -6.29
CA ILE A 68 0.99 12.69 -6.29
C ILE A 68 2.27 13.23 -6.95
N VAL A 69 3.39 13.10 -6.25
CA VAL A 69 4.72 13.39 -6.77
C VAL A 69 5.52 12.10 -6.79
N THR A 70 6.14 11.77 -7.92
CA THR A 70 7.00 10.59 -8.01
C THR A 70 8.45 10.99 -7.87
N ILE A 71 9.15 10.42 -6.88
CA ILE A 71 10.60 10.55 -6.73
C ILE A 71 11.18 9.17 -7.01
N ARG A 72 12.05 9.07 -8.02
CA ARG A 72 12.58 7.76 -8.42
C ARG A 72 13.48 7.20 -7.31
N GLY A 73 13.03 6.13 -6.65
CA GLY A 73 13.83 5.34 -5.72
C GLY A 73 14.30 4.02 -6.33
N THR A 74 14.86 3.16 -5.49
CA THR A 74 15.23 1.79 -5.88
C THR A 74 13.96 0.97 -6.12
N HIS A 75 13.86 0.33 -7.29
CA HIS A 75 12.68 -0.45 -7.67
C HIS A 75 12.45 -1.61 -6.68
N GLY A 76 11.21 -1.79 -6.24
CA GLY A 76 10.85 -2.83 -5.26
C GLY A 76 11.29 -2.57 -3.82
N ASN A 77 12.00 -1.47 -3.53
CA ASN A 77 12.44 -1.12 -2.19
C ASN A 77 11.65 0.07 -1.61
N CYS A 78 10.31 -0.01 -1.64
CA CYS A 78 9.46 1.09 -1.14
C CYS A 78 9.78 1.45 0.32
N HIS A 79 9.98 0.46 1.20
CA HIS A 79 10.33 0.67 2.61
C HIS A 79 11.64 1.46 2.77
N GLY A 80 12.73 1.03 2.12
CA GLY A 80 14.00 1.74 2.21
C GLY A 80 13.95 3.15 1.62
N ASN A 81 13.27 3.31 0.47
CA ASN A 81 13.14 4.61 -0.17
C ASN A 81 12.37 5.62 0.70
N VAL A 82 11.26 5.21 1.33
CA VAL A 82 10.49 6.12 2.20
C VAL A 82 11.23 6.42 3.50
N ALA A 83 11.93 5.44 4.07
CA ALA A 83 12.74 5.64 5.27
C ALA A 83 13.89 6.65 5.01
N GLU A 84 14.52 6.58 3.84
CA GLU A 84 15.53 7.56 3.42
C GLU A 84 14.95 8.98 3.31
N ILE A 85 13.82 9.15 2.62
CA ILE A 85 13.16 10.47 2.50
C ILE A 85 12.77 11.01 3.87
N TRP A 86 12.20 10.17 4.74
CA TRP A 86 11.79 10.55 6.08
C TRP A 86 12.98 11.04 6.92
N ARG A 87 14.12 10.34 6.89
CA ARG A 87 15.34 10.71 7.64
C ARG A 87 15.86 12.11 7.32
N HIS A 88 15.63 12.61 6.11
CA HIS A 88 16.06 13.96 5.75
C HIS A 88 15.28 15.07 6.47
N ASN A 89 14.01 14.83 6.81
CA ASN A 89 13.19 15.81 7.54
C ASN A 89 12.00 15.12 8.24
N PRO A 90 12.21 14.51 9.43
CA PRO A 90 11.19 13.73 10.12
C PRO A 90 10.06 14.57 10.72
N GLU A 91 10.23 15.90 10.81
CA GLU A 91 9.19 16.83 11.26
C GLU A 91 8.20 17.18 10.14
N ARG A 92 8.67 17.20 8.90
CA ARG A 92 7.85 17.50 7.71
C ARG A 92 7.22 16.26 7.12
N TYR A 93 8.04 15.23 6.89
CA TYR A 93 7.63 14.03 6.19
C TYR A 93 7.07 12.99 7.15
N HIS A 94 5.97 12.37 6.75
CA HIS A 94 5.33 11.32 7.53
C HIS A 94 5.27 10.04 6.70
N ILE A 95 5.72 8.93 7.27
CA ILE A 95 5.61 7.63 6.61
C ILE A 95 4.16 7.15 6.72
N ALA A 96 3.60 6.68 5.62
CA ALA A 96 2.39 5.90 5.60
C ALA A 96 2.68 4.50 5.05
N THR A 97 2.01 3.50 5.61
CA THR A 97 2.10 2.09 5.17
C THR A 97 0.70 1.49 5.04
N GLY A 98 0.56 0.54 4.13
CA GLY A 98 -0.68 -0.17 3.87
C GLY A 98 -0.68 -0.77 2.47
N TRP A 99 -1.71 -0.47 1.70
CA TRP A 99 -1.98 -1.07 0.40
C TRP A 99 -2.20 -0.01 -0.67
N ALA A 100 -1.68 -0.24 -1.87
CA ALA A 100 -1.90 0.62 -3.02
C ALA A 100 -2.53 -0.14 -4.18
N LEU A 101 -3.58 0.44 -4.75
CA LEU A 101 -4.28 -0.07 -5.92
C LEU A 101 -3.54 0.37 -7.17
N SER A 102 -3.22 -0.58 -8.04
CA SER A 102 -2.56 -0.31 -9.32
C SER A 102 -3.57 -0.34 -10.47
N GLU A 103 -3.16 0.17 -11.64
CA GLU A 103 -4.00 0.23 -12.85
C GLU A 103 -4.48 -1.16 -13.33
N ASP A 104 -3.77 -2.22 -12.99
CA ASP A 104 -4.15 -3.61 -13.25
C ASP A 104 -5.21 -4.18 -12.29
N GLY A 105 -5.80 -3.33 -11.44
CA GLY A 105 -6.85 -3.72 -10.51
C GLY A 105 -6.36 -4.44 -9.25
N LEU A 106 -5.04 -4.60 -9.06
CA LEU A 106 -4.50 -5.29 -7.91
C LEU A 106 -4.08 -4.35 -6.78
N TRP A 107 -4.53 -4.67 -5.57
CA TRP A 107 -4.01 -4.10 -4.33
C TRP A 107 -2.71 -4.80 -3.93
N ARG A 108 -1.67 -4.01 -3.63
CA ARG A 108 -0.36 -4.50 -3.20
C ARG A 108 0.10 -3.78 -1.94
N GLN A 109 0.76 -4.49 -1.02
CA GLN A 109 1.43 -3.84 0.10
C GLN A 109 2.39 -2.77 -0.39
N HIS A 110 2.37 -1.63 0.28
CA HIS A 110 3.10 -0.46 -0.14
C HIS A 110 3.32 0.52 1.00
N SER A 111 4.35 1.34 0.86
CA SER A 111 4.63 2.46 1.74
C SER A 111 4.95 3.71 0.90
N TRP A 112 4.57 4.86 1.42
CA TRP A 112 4.71 6.16 0.77
C TRP A 112 4.94 7.26 1.80
N ILE A 113 5.37 8.44 1.33
CA ILE A 113 5.52 9.61 2.19
C ILE A 113 4.32 10.54 2.04
N ILE A 114 3.88 11.11 3.15
CA ILE A 114 2.92 12.20 3.23
C ILE A 114 3.64 13.51 3.55
N ASP A 115 3.48 14.51 2.68
CA ASP A 115 3.92 15.89 2.86
C ASP A 115 2.70 16.82 2.76
N GLY A 116 2.07 17.09 3.90
CA GLY A 116 0.80 17.82 3.96
C GLY A 116 -0.32 17.10 3.21
N ARG A 117 -0.71 17.63 2.04
CA ARG A 117 -1.73 17.05 1.13
C ARG A 117 -1.14 16.28 -0.06
N THR A 118 0.18 16.09 -0.06
CA THR A 118 0.90 15.43 -1.15
C THR A 118 1.30 14.02 -0.74
N VAL A 119 1.05 13.05 -1.62
CA VAL A 119 1.67 11.72 -1.57
C VAL A 119 2.95 11.77 -2.40
N ILE A 120 4.05 11.33 -1.81
CA ILE A 120 5.31 11.11 -2.51
C ILE A 120 5.46 9.59 -2.74
N GLU A 121 5.39 9.20 -4.00
CA GLU A 121 5.51 7.82 -4.48
C GLU A 121 6.96 7.55 -4.93
N THR A 122 7.53 6.42 -4.53
CA THR A 122 8.94 6.11 -4.80
C THR A 122 9.18 5.01 -5.82
N THR A 123 8.12 4.31 -6.23
CA THR A 123 8.21 3.11 -7.08
C THR A 123 7.51 3.29 -8.42
N THR A 124 6.17 3.33 -8.43
CA THR A 124 5.35 3.47 -9.62
C THR A 124 4.01 4.07 -9.24
N TYR A 125 3.37 4.71 -10.20
CA TYR A 125 2.09 5.36 -10.01
C TYR A 125 1.00 4.37 -9.55
N ARG A 126 0.11 4.86 -8.68
CA ARG A 126 -1.00 4.08 -8.13
C ARG A 126 -2.30 4.87 -8.25
N GLU A 127 -3.38 4.14 -8.39
CA GLU A 127 -4.74 4.69 -8.51
C GLU A 127 -5.26 5.17 -7.15
N LYS A 128 -4.97 4.39 -6.10
CA LYS A 128 -5.39 4.65 -4.73
C LYS A 128 -4.33 4.16 -3.74
N TYR A 129 -4.30 4.79 -2.59
CA TYR A 129 -3.52 4.35 -1.43
C TYR A 129 -4.48 4.24 -0.25
N PHE A 130 -4.48 3.10 0.43
CA PHE A 130 -5.21 2.90 1.66
C PHE A 130 -4.27 2.37 2.73
N GLY A 131 -4.16 3.09 3.82
CA GLY A 131 -3.23 2.73 4.89
C GLY A 131 -3.31 3.73 6.02
N PHE A 132 -2.35 3.68 6.92
CA PHE A 132 -2.30 4.59 8.06
C PHE A 132 -0.97 5.33 8.09
N VAL A 133 -1.00 6.54 8.65
CA VAL A 133 0.21 7.32 8.91
C VAL A 133 0.83 6.78 10.20
N LEU A 134 2.12 6.48 10.16
CA LEU A 134 2.88 6.04 11.31
C LEU A 134 2.99 7.19 12.32
N THR A 135 2.85 6.87 13.60
CA THR A 135 3.26 7.77 14.68
C THR A 135 4.78 7.98 14.64
N PRO A 136 5.32 9.03 15.28
CA PRO A 136 6.77 9.23 15.33
C PRO A 136 7.55 8.01 15.84
N LEU A 137 7.01 7.29 16.84
CA LEU A 137 7.63 6.08 17.36
C LEU A 137 7.58 4.91 16.37
N GLU A 138 6.43 4.69 15.72
CA GLU A 138 6.29 3.66 14.69
C GLU A 138 7.18 3.95 13.48
N ALA A 139 7.38 5.23 13.11
CA ALA A 139 8.26 5.62 12.02
C ALA A 139 9.74 5.32 12.33
N GLN A 140 10.18 5.53 13.57
CA GLN A 140 11.52 5.12 14.02
C GLN A 140 11.69 3.60 13.98
N GLN A 141 10.67 2.84 14.40
CA GLN A 141 10.71 1.37 14.33
C GLN A 141 10.73 0.87 12.88
N PHE A 142 10.00 1.53 11.99
CA PHE A 142 9.95 1.22 10.56
C PHE A 142 11.30 1.45 9.86
N GLU A 143 12.04 2.49 10.26
CA GLU A 143 13.37 2.76 9.69
C GLU A 143 14.41 1.71 10.11
N ALA A 144 14.23 1.08 11.27
CA ALA A 144 15.16 0.09 11.82
C ALA A 144 15.00 -1.33 11.23
N THR A 145 14.04 -1.56 10.33
CA THR A 145 13.76 -2.86 9.67
C THR A 145 14.36 -2.95 8.27
#